data_AF-A0A951RW40-F1
#
_entry.id   AF-A0A951RW40-F1
#
_cell.length_a   1.000
_cell.length_b   1.000
_cell.length_c   1.000
_cell.angle_alpha   90.00
_cell.angle_beta   90.00
_cell.angle_gamma   90.00
#
_symmetry.space_group_name_H-M   'P 1'
#
loop_
_entity.id
_entity.type
_entity.pdbx_description
1 polymer ?
#
loop_
_entity_poly.entity_id
_entity_poly.type
_entity_poly.pdbx_seq_one_letter_code
_entity_poly.pdbx_strand_id
1 'polypeptide(L)'
;MAILNFVKPDKIVLQKSTDFEAQFEFKPLEPGYGVTIGNALRRVLLNSLEGYAIVGVNIAGADHEFATIKGVTEDVTEIILNLKQVRFKRKTVHEPGTEKLTLNLKGKTEFTAGMIGEVSPSFEVMNPDLLICTMDPTARLDIELTINK
;
A
#
# COMPACT_ATOMS: atom_id res chain seq x y z
N MET A 1 38.59 -32.23 -15.86
CA MET A 1 37.19 -31.85 -16.11
C MET A 1 37.20 -30.35 -16.38
N ALA A 2 36.97 -29.94 -17.63
CA ALA A 2 37.01 -28.52 -17.98
C ALA A 2 35.88 -27.81 -17.22
N ILE A 3 36.24 -26.85 -16.38
CA ILE A 3 35.29 -25.96 -15.72
C ILE A 3 34.72 -25.12 -16.87
N LEU A 4 33.50 -25.40 -17.31
CA LEU A 4 32.81 -24.58 -18.31
C LEU A 4 32.79 -23.14 -17.80
N ASN A 5 33.36 -22.20 -18.58
CA ASN A 5 33.32 -20.79 -18.28
C ASN A 5 31.87 -20.33 -18.33
N PHE A 6 31.25 -20.21 -17.16
CA PHE A 6 29.88 -19.76 -17.01
C PHE A 6 29.75 -18.30 -17.47
N VAL A 7 28.91 -18.04 -18.47
CA VAL A 7 28.61 -16.68 -18.92
C VAL A 7 27.78 -15.97 -17.85
N LYS A 8 28.43 -15.04 -17.15
CA LYS A 8 27.75 -14.14 -16.21
C LYS A 8 27.20 -12.94 -16.98
N PRO A 9 26.00 -12.44 -16.66
CA PRO A 9 25.50 -11.21 -17.26
C PRO A 9 26.41 -10.04 -16.89
N ASP A 10 26.86 -9.28 -17.90
CA ASP A 10 27.84 -8.21 -17.73
C ASP A 10 27.24 -6.95 -17.08
N LYS A 11 25.97 -6.64 -17.39
CA LYS A 11 25.27 -5.46 -16.87
C LYS A 11 23.75 -5.63 -16.89
N ILE A 12 23.10 -5.06 -15.89
CA ILE A 12 21.64 -4.87 -15.86
C ILE A 12 21.36 -3.52 -16.52
N VAL A 13 20.56 -3.51 -17.59
CA VAL A 13 20.18 -2.28 -18.30
C VAL A 13 18.77 -1.88 -17.89
N LEU A 14 18.62 -0.69 -17.31
CA LEU A 14 17.31 -0.07 -17.10
C LEU A 14 16.85 0.55 -18.41
N GLN A 15 15.80 -0.01 -19.02
CA GLN A 15 15.25 0.45 -20.30
C GLN A 15 14.26 1.58 -20.10
N LYS A 16 13.33 1.42 -19.15
CA LYS A 16 12.30 2.40 -18.83
C LYS A 16 12.10 2.42 -17.33
N SER A 17 11.88 3.62 -16.78
CA SER A 17 11.48 3.79 -15.38
C SER A 17 10.53 4.97 -15.28
N THR A 18 9.38 4.70 -14.70
CA THR A 18 8.44 5.67 -14.14
C THR A 18 8.33 5.39 -12.64
N ASP A 19 7.51 6.16 -11.93
CA ASP A 19 7.28 5.93 -10.50
C ASP A 19 6.52 4.62 -10.21
N PHE A 20 5.83 4.05 -11.21
CA PHE A 20 4.99 2.85 -11.04
C PHE A 20 5.38 1.67 -11.95
N GLU A 21 6.25 1.88 -12.93
CA GLU A 21 6.67 0.86 -13.89
C GLU A 21 8.16 0.97 -14.19
N ALA A 22 8.88 -0.15 -14.07
CA ALA A 22 10.29 -0.23 -14.44
C ALA A 22 10.56 -1.47 -15.30
N GLN A 23 11.33 -1.30 -16.36
CA GLN A 23 11.73 -2.37 -17.29
C GLN A 23 13.24 -2.59 -17.22
N PHE A 24 13.63 -3.81 -16.87
CA PHE A 24 15.03 -4.23 -16.77
C PHE A 24 15.36 -5.27 -17.84
N GLU A 25 16.51 -5.11 -18.50
CA GLU A 25 17.04 -6.06 -19.47
C GLU A 25 18.32 -6.69 -18.94
N PHE A 26 18.39 -8.03 -19.01
CA PHE A 26 19.53 -8.84 -18.58
C PHE A 26 20.09 -9.58 -19.79
N LYS A 27 21.34 -9.31 -20.16
CA LYS A 27 22.05 -10.00 -21.23
C LYS A 27 23.58 -9.92 -21.04
N PRO A 28 24.36 -10.88 -21.56
CA PRO A 28 23.94 -12.19 -22.10
C PRO A 28 23.57 -13.18 -20.98
N LEU A 29 22.71 -14.17 -21.29
CA LEU A 29 22.34 -15.25 -20.39
C LEU A 29 22.45 -16.60 -21.12
N GLU A 30 22.87 -17.63 -20.39
CA GLU A 30 22.85 -19.01 -20.88
C GLU A 30 21.41 -19.47 -21.19
N PRO A 31 21.22 -20.38 -22.16
CA PRO A 31 19.92 -20.96 -22.44
C PRO A 31 19.27 -21.53 -21.16
N GLY A 32 18.01 -21.15 -20.91
CA GLY A 32 17.25 -21.56 -19.72
C GLY A 32 17.44 -20.66 -18.48
N TYR A 33 18.55 -19.93 -18.34
CA TYR A 33 18.80 -19.08 -17.16
C TYR A 33 17.84 -17.89 -17.06
N GLY A 34 17.34 -17.37 -18.18
CA GLY A 34 16.31 -16.33 -18.17
C GLY A 34 15.05 -16.72 -17.40
N VAL A 35 14.59 -17.96 -17.55
CA VAL A 35 13.41 -18.48 -16.84
C VAL A 35 13.73 -18.68 -15.37
N THR A 36 14.90 -19.24 -15.05
CA THR A 36 15.35 -19.47 -13.67
C THR A 36 15.43 -18.17 -12.88
N ILE A 37 16.09 -17.15 -13.43
CA ILE A 37 16.26 -15.84 -12.79
C ILE A 37 14.92 -15.10 -12.74
N GLY A 38 14.16 -15.07 -13.84
CA GLY A 38 12.87 -14.38 -13.91
C GLY A 38 11.86 -14.92 -12.88
N ASN A 39 11.76 -16.25 -12.74
CA ASN A 39 10.89 -16.86 -11.74
C ASN A 39 11.37 -16.59 -10.31
N ALA A 40 12.68 -16.63 -10.06
CA ALA A 40 13.24 -16.30 -8.75
C ALA A 40 12.91 -14.84 -8.36
N LEU A 41 13.20 -13.88 -9.25
CA LEU A 41 12.89 -12.47 -9.02
C LEU A 41 11.40 -12.22 -8.84
N ARG A 42 10.54 -12.81 -9.68
CA ARG A 42 9.08 -12.70 -9.53
C ARG A 42 8.61 -13.16 -8.15
N ARG A 43 9.12 -14.29 -7.65
CA ARG A 43 8.73 -14.82 -6.33
C ARG A 43 9.18 -13.90 -5.19
N VAL A 44 10.40 -13.38 -5.27
CA VAL A 44 10.93 -12.46 -4.26
C VAL A 44 10.14 -11.14 -4.27
N LEU A 45 9.89 -10.58 -5.44
CA LEU A 45 9.17 -9.31 -5.58
C LEU A 45 7.70 -9.41 -5.13
N LEU A 46 7.04 -10.56 -5.32
CA LEU A 46 5.64 -10.71 -4.91
C LEU A 46 5.46 -11.07 -3.42
N ASN A 47 6.45 -11.71 -2.78
CA ASN A 47 6.27 -12.27 -1.43
C ASN A 47 7.17 -11.67 -0.36
N SER A 48 8.25 -10.97 -0.72
CA SER A 48 9.30 -10.58 0.22
C SER A 48 9.55 -9.07 0.25
N LEU A 49 8.76 -8.29 -0.49
CA LEU A 49 8.78 -6.85 -0.35
C LEU A 49 8.08 -6.46 0.95
N GLU A 50 8.81 -5.73 1.78
CA GLU A 50 8.26 -5.14 3.00
C GLU A 50 7.43 -3.92 2.65
N GLY A 51 6.27 -3.79 3.29
CA GLY A 51 5.37 -2.66 3.13
C GLY A 51 4.66 -2.37 4.44
N TYR A 52 3.79 -1.37 4.45
CA TYR A 52 2.87 -1.11 5.55
C TYR A 52 1.48 -0.93 4.97
N ALA A 53 0.50 -1.52 5.63
CA ALA A 53 -0.89 -1.45 5.22
C ALA A 53 -1.81 -1.34 6.44
N ILE A 54 -3.04 -0.89 6.20
CA ILE A 54 -4.11 -0.94 7.19
C ILE A 54 -4.55 -2.41 7.32
N VAL A 55 -4.30 -3.00 8.49
CA VAL A 55 -4.66 -4.39 8.81
C VAL A 55 -5.92 -4.51 9.64
N GLY A 56 -6.36 -3.41 10.25
CA GLY A 56 -7.56 -3.37 11.07
C GLY A 56 -8.25 -2.02 10.97
N VAL A 57 -9.57 -2.06 11.00
CA VAL A 57 -10.44 -0.89 11.03
C VAL A 57 -11.55 -1.12 12.04
N ASN A 58 -11.85 -0.10 12.84
CA ASN A 58 -13.00 -0.06 13.72
C ASN A 58 -13.74 1.24 13.47
N ILE A 59 -15.01 1.16 13.08
CA ILE A 59 -15.85 2.31 12.72
C ILE A 59 -17.01 2.38 13.71
N ALA A 60 -17.15 3.51 14.39
CA ALA A 60 -18.24 3.69 15.33
C ALA A 60 -19.59 3.68 14.60
N GLY A 61 -20.50 2.82 15.05
CA GLY A 61 -21.84 2.68 14.45
C GLY A 61 -21.93 1.69 13.29
N ALA A 62 -20.84 0.97 12.96
CA ALA A 62 -20.85 -0.15 12.04
C ALA A 62 -20.56 -1.46 12.80
N ASP A 63 -21.60 -2.26 13.03
CA ASP A 63 -21.47 -3.55 13.74
C ASP A 63 -20.86 -4.65 12.87
N HIS A 64 -20.92 -4.49 11.54
CA HIS A 64 -20.40 -5.45 10.56
C HIS A 64 -19.99 -4.75 9.25
N GLU A 65 -19.23 -5.45 8.41
CA GLU A 65 -18.66 -4.95 7.15
C GLU A 65 -19.69 -4.57 6.08
N PHE A 66 -20.90 -5.13 6.17
CA PHE A 66 -22.03 -4.81 5.27
C PHE A 66 -22.91 -3.66 5.78
N ALA A 67 -22.52 -2.98 6.85
CA ALA A 67 -23.32 -1.92 7.44
C ALA A 67 -23.25 -0.66 6.57
N THR A 68 -24.27 0.19 6.72
CA THR A 68 -24.28 1.55 6.16
C THR A 68 -24.22 2.55 7.30
N ILE A 69 -23.53 3.66 7.08
CA ILE A 69 -23.38 4.71 8.08
C ILE A 69 -24.26 5.89 7.67
N LYS A 70 -25.11 6.35 8.57
CA LYS A 70 -26.02 7.46 8.28
C LYS A 70 -25.23 8.72 7.95
N GLY A 71 -25.47 9.28 6.76
CA GLY A 71 -24.77 10.48 6.28
C GLY A 71 -23.42 10.19 5.63
N VAL A 72 -23.12 8.93 5.31
CA VAL A 72 -22.00 8.54 4.43
C VAL A 72 -22.60 7.92 3.16
N THR A 73 -22.03 8.25 2.01
CA THR A 73 -22.57 7.83 0.70
C THR A 73 -22.21 6.38 0.39
N GLU A 74 -20.96 6.00 0.68
CA GLU A 74 -20.39 4.68 0.48
C GLU A 74 -20.73 3.73 1.63
N ASP A 75 -20.86 2.44 1.32
CA ASP A 75 -21.03 1.41 2.35
C ASP A 75 -19.70 1.08 3.04
N VAL A 76 -19.76 0.37 4.19
CA VAL A 76 -18.56 0.01 4.94
C VAL A 76 -17.62 -0.90 4.13
N THR A 77 -18.14 -1.72 3.22
CA THR A 77 -17.32 -2.60 2.38
C THR A 77 -16.48 -1.79 1.39
N GLU A 78 -17.09 -0.81 0.73
CA GLU A 78 -16.43 0.12 -0.18
C GLU A 78 -15.39 0.97 0.55
N ILE A 79 -15.70 1.46 1.75
CA ILE A 79 -14.74 2.15 2.62
C ILE A 79 -13.53 1.25 2.91
N ILE A 80 -13.77 -0.01 3.29
CA ILE A 80 -12.68 -0.98 3.55
C ILE A 80 -11.84 -1.20 2.29
N LEU A 81 -12.45 -1.31 1.12
CA LEU A 81 -11.74 -1.48 -0.15
C LEU A 81 -10.91 -0.24 -0.51
N ASN A 82 -11.43 0.96 -0.28
CA ASN A 82 -10.70 2.21 -0.50
C ASN A 82 -9.53 2.36 0.48
N LEU A 83 -9.71 1.99 1.75
CA LEU A 83 -8.63 1.98 2.75
C LEU A 83 -7.49 1.03 2.36
N LYS A 84 -7.78 -0.11 1.73
CA LYS A 84 -6.75 -1.04 1.22
C LYS A 84 -5.89 -0.45 0.10
N GLN A 85 -6.38 0.59 -0.59
CA GLN A 85 -5.63 1.25 -1.66
C GLN A 85 -4.70 2.36 -1.13
N VAL A 86 -4.77 2.69 0.16
CA VAL A 86 -3.89 3.68 0.79
C VAL A 86 -2.47 3.14 0.84
N ARG A 87 -1.51 3.95 0.36
CA ARG A 87 -0.10 3.58 0.25
C ARG A 87 0.71 4.33 1.29
N PHE A 88 1.36 3.60 2.18
CA PHE A 88 2.20 4.18 3.24
C PHE A 88 3.68 4.07 2.89
N LYS A 89 4.40 5.15 3.15
CA LYS A 89 5.86 5.19 3.17
C LYS A 89 6.29 5.58 4.58
N ARG A 90 7.22 4.84 5.16
CA ARG A 90 7.70 5.10 6.50
C ARG A 90 8.59 6.35 6.53
N LYS A 91 8.33 7.26 7.48
CA LYS A 91 9.13 8.48 7.73
C LYS A 91 10.26 8.26 8.75
N THR A 92 10.10 7.32 9.67
CA THR A 92 10.98 7.14 10.82
C THR A 92 12.15 6.17 10.55
N VAL A 93 13.31 6.43 11.16
CA VAL A 93 14.51 5.57 11.03
C VAL A 93 14.38 4.26 11.84
N HIS A 94 13.48 4.20 12.82
CA HIS A 94 13.16 2.98 13.59
C HIS A 94 11.86 2.32 13.10
N GLU A 95 11.82 0.98 13.11
CA GLU A 95 10.66 0.21 12.63
C GLU A 95 9.46 0.48 13.53
N PRO A 96 8.46 1.24 13.07
CA PRO A 96 7.21 1.34 13.81
C PRO A 96 6.61 -0.07 13.83
N GLY A 97 6.27 -0.55 15.02
CA GLY A 97 5.46 -1.75 15.17
C GLY A 97 4.02 -1.47 14.71
N THR A 98 3.06 -2.07 15.40
CA THR A 98 1.65 -1.75 15.17
C THR A 98 1.35 -0.31 15.60
N GLU A 99 0.89 0.52 14.67
CA GLU A 99 0.45 1.90 14.93
C GLU A 99 -1.07 1.97 14.88
N LYS A 100 -1.67 2.60 15.89
CA LYS A 100 -3.11 2.86 15.93
C LYS A 100 -3.37 4.35 15.72
N LEU A 101 -4.24 4.66 14.77
CA LEU A 101 -4.66 6.01 14.44
C LEU A 101 -6.15 6.15 14.71
N THR A 102 -6.54 7.17 15.47
CA THR A 102 -7.94 7.50 15.70
C THR A 102 -8.26 8.80 14.97
N LEU A 103 -9.24 8.76 14.07
CA LEU A 103 -9.72 9.94 13.35
C LEU A 103 -11.16 10.26 13.76
N ASN A 104 -11.39 11.53 14.08
CA ASN A 104 -12.69 12.09 14.39
C ASN A 104 -13.05 13.09 13.29
N LEU A 105 -13.95 12.71 12.39
CA LEU A 105 -14.36 13.53 11.27
C LEU A 105 -15.76 14.06 11.55
N LYS A 106 -15.87 15.40 11.65
CA LYS A 106 -17.13 16.11 11.89
C LYS A 106 -17.28 17.24 10.88
N GLY A 107 -18.41 17.28 10.18
CA GLY A 107 -18.74 18.35 9.25
C GLY A 107 -17.80 18.47 8.04
N LYS A 108 -17.06 17.40 7.73
CA LYS A 108 -16.31 17.29 6.47
C LYS A 108 -17.20 16.64 5.43
N THR A 109 -17.09 17.10 4.19
CA THR A 109 -17.80 16.53 3.05
C THR A 109 -17.07 15.35 2.43
N GLU A 110 -15.76 15.28 2.61
CA GLU A 110 -14.90 14.24 2.02
C GLU A 110 -13.91 13.74 3.07
N PHE A 111 -13.68 12.43 3.06
CA PHE A 111 -12.60 11.79 3.79
C PHE A 111 -11.59 11.25 2.78
N THR A 112 -10.38 11.83 2.77
CA THR A 112 -9.30 11.44 1.86
C THR A 112 -8.14 10.79 2.61
N ALA A 113 -7.33 10.02 1.89
CA ALA A 113 -6.13 9.38 2.43
C ALA A 113 -5.13 10.40 2.98
N GLY A 114 -5.08 11.62 2.43
CA GLY A 114 -4.27 12.71 2.96
C GLY A 114 -4.56 13.03 4.43
N MET A 115 -5.83 12.95 4.85
CA MET A 115 -6.22 13.17 6.25
C MET A 115 -5.67 12.10 7.20
N ILE A 116 -5.45 10.88 6.71
CA ILE A 116 -4.78 9.81 7.47
C ILE A 116 -3.30 10.16 7.66
N GLY A 117 -2.65 10.69 6.61
CA GLY A 117 -1.25 11.10 6.63
C GLY A 117 -0.96 12.30 7.54
N GLU A 118 -1.91 13.20 7.74
CA GLU A 118 -1.80 14.33 8.68
C GLU A 118 -1.76 13.87 10.15
N VAL A 119 -2.47 12.79 10.47
CA VAL A 119 -2.59 12.26 11.83
C VAL A 119 -1.46 11.27 12.15
N SER A 120 -0.87 10.63 11.14
CA SER A 120 0.20 9.64 11.35
C SER A 120 1.57 10.29 11.57
N PRO A 121 2.20 10.10 12.76
CA PRO A 121 3.55 10.57 13.01
C PRO A 121 4.62 9.73 12.27
N SER A 122 4.40 8.42 12.09
CA SER A 122 5.44 7.52 11.57
C SER A 122 5.36 7.29 10.06
N PHE A 123 4.22 7.59 9.43
CA PHE A 123 3.98 7.30 8.02
C PHE A 123 3.67 8.56 7.19
N GLU A 124 4.07 8.48 5.93
CA GLU A 124 3.74 9.39 4.83
C GLU A 124 2.76 8.67 3.90
N VAL A 125 1.64 9.30 3.57
CA VAL A 125 0.70 8.76 2.60
C VAL A 125 1.14 9.18 1.20
N MET A 126 1.39 8.21 0.33
CA MET A 126 1.91 8.44 -1.03
C MET A 126 0.83 8.83 -2.05
N ASN A 127 -0.45 8.60 -1.72
CA ASN A 127 -1.60 8.91 -2.55
C ASN A 127 -2.63 9.76 -1.77
N PRO A 128 -2.30 11.02 -1.42
CA PRO A 128 -3.14 11.84 -0.55
C PRO A 128 -4.52 12.15 -1.15
N ASP A 129 -4.63 12.18 -2.48
CA ASP A 129 -5.84 12.51 -3.22
C ASP A 129 -6.86 11.36 -3.28
N LEU A 130 -6.51 10.17 -2.78
CA LEU A 130 -7.42 9.03 -2.77
C LEU A 130 -8.62 9.33 -1.86
N LEU A 131 -9.81 9.39 -2.46
CA LEU A 131 -11.07 9.50 -1.74
C LEU A 131 -11.41 8.16 -1.08
N ILE A 132 -11.70 8.20 0.22
CA ILE A 132 -12.12 7.03 1.00
C ILE A 132 -13.64 6.97 1.08
N CYS A 133 -14.27 8.09 1.45
CA CYS A 133 -15.72 8.25 1.42
C CYS A 133 -16.16 9.72 1.39
N THR A 134 -17.41 9.91 1.02
CA THR A 134 -18.13 11.18 0.94
C THR A 134 -19.18 11.22 2.04
N MET A 135 -19.22 12.32 2.78
CA MET A 135 -20.06 12.49 3.96
C MET A 135 -20.93 13.73 3.85
N ASP A 136 -22.11 13.68 4.46
CA ASP A 136 -22.96 14.86 4.61
C ASP A 136 -22.35 15.84 5.63
N PRO A 137 -22.60 17.17 5.50
CA PRO A 137 -22.09 18.17 6.44
C PRO A 137 -22.55 17.99 7.89
N THR A 138 -23.59 17.19 8.13
CA THR A 138 -24.10 16.89 9.48
C THR A 138 -23.61 15.53 10.01
N ALA A 139 -22.92 14.76 9.18
CA ALA A 139 -22.43 13.44 9.53
C ALA A 139 -21.20 13.52 10.46
N ARG A 140 -21.06 12.47 11.27
CA ARG A 140 -19.92 12.25 12.13
C ARG A 140 -19.41 10.85 11.90
N LEU A 141 -18.12 10.74 11.61
CA LEU A 141 -17.43 9.47 11.41
C LEU A 141 -16.26 9.39 12.41
N ASP A 142 -16.33 8.42 13.31
CA ASP A 142 -15.27 8.08 14.24
C ASP A 142 -14.66 6.75 13.79
N ILE A 143 -13.39 6.77 13.38
CA ILE A 143 -12.70 5.60 12.82
C ILE A 143 -11.35 5.39 13.51
N GLU A 144 -11.07 4.15 13.92
CA GLU A 144 -9.76 3.70 14.38
C GLU A 144 -9.14 2.79 13.31
N LEU A 145 -7.94 3.14 12.87
CA LEU A 145 -7.15 2.39 11.90
C LEU A 145 -5.95 1.77 12.61
N THR A 146 -5.66 0.52 12.28
CA THR A 146 -4.45 -0.17 12.73
C THR A 146 -3.55 -0.42 11.53
N ILE A 147 -2.35 0.17 11.54
CA ILE A 147 -1.33 0.02 10.51
C ILE A 147 -0.28 -0.99 11.01
N ASN A 148 0.09 -1.92 10.14
CA ASN A 148 1.13 -2.91 10.41
C ASN A 148 1.90 -3.25 9.13
N LYS A 149 3.02 -3.97 9.30
CA LYS A 149 3.87 -4.49 8.23
C LYS A 149 3.21 -5.62 7.45
#